data_AF-A0A2J9V207-F1
#
_entry.id   AF-A0A2J9V207-F1
#
_cell.length_a   1.000
_cell.length_b   1.000
_cell.length_c   1.000
_cell.angle_alpha   90.00
_cell.angle_beta   90.00
_cell.angle_gamma   90.00
#
_symmetry.space_group_name_H-M   'P 1'
#
loop_
_entity.id
_entity.type
_entity.pdbx_description
1 polymer ?
#
loop_
_entity_poly.entity_id
_entity_poly.type
_entity_poly.pdbx_seq_one_letter_code
_entity_poly.pdbx_strand_id
1 'polypeptide(L)'
;MKLFFVSDLHGSLPATEQALALFQASGAQSLILLGDVLNHGPRNPIPEGYNPPAVAERLNHFAEQIIAVRGNCDSEVDQMLLQFPMMSDYAWVLLSSGQRLFLTHGHLYHSDKLPPLREGDVLVHGHTHIPVAERVGAVWIANPGSMTFPRGNYQPSYGLLEEGVMKVISVEGEILACCNIA
;
A
#
# COMPACT_ATOMS: atom_id res chain seq x y z
N MET A 1 -12.09 8.71 -10.15
CA MET A 1 -11.55 8.51 -8.79
C MET A 1 -10.07 8.21 -8.92
N LYS A 2 -9.23 8.79 -8.07
CA LYS A 2 -7.78 8.59 -8.07
C LYS A 2 -7.33 8.13 -6.69
N LEU A 3 -6.71 6.95 -6.61
CA LEU A 3 -6.26 6.34 -5.36
C LEU A 3 -4.73 6.18 -5.39
N PHE A 4 -4.09 6.49 -4.28
CA PHE A 4 -2.64 6.36 -4.10
C PHE A 4 -2.36 5.25 -3.10
N PHE A 5 -1.46 4.31 -3.42
CA PHE A 5 -1.19 3.14 -2.60
C PHE A 5 0.24 3.14 -2.11
N VAL A 6 0.43 2.90 -0.82
CA VAL A 6 1.72 2.75 -0.17
C VAL A 6 1.68 1.49 0.70
N SER A 7 2.80 0.79 0.78
CA SER A 7 2.96 -0.38 1.63
C SER A 7 4.36 -0.40 2.27
N ASP A 8 4.48 -1.11 3.38
CA ASP A 8 5.76 -1.51 3.97
C ASP A 8 6.67 -0.29 4.25
N LEU A 9 6.13 0.69 4.98
CA LEU A 9 6.85 1.90 5.41
C LEU A 9 7.86 1.60 6.53
N HIS A 10 7.55 0.62 7.38
CA HIS A 10 8.46 0.09 8.39
C HIS A 10 9.09 1.16 9.31
N GLY A 11 8.36 2.25 9.58
CA GLY A 11 8.82 3.34 10.42
C GLY A 11 9.94 4.19 9.84
N SER A 12 10.26 4.07 8.54
CA SER A 12 11.23 4.96 7.89
C SER A 12 10.61 6.35 7.67
N LEU A 13 11.14 7.36 8.37
CA LEU A 13 10.68 8.74 8.21
C LEU A 13 10.97 9.30 6.81
N PRO A 14 12.17 9.16 6.21
CA PRO A 14 12.45 9.66 4.86
C PRO A 14 11.52 9.05 3.81
N ALA A 15 11.29 7.73 3.86
CA ALA A 15 10.38 7.05 2.94
C ALA A 15 8.93 7.52 3.10
N THR A 16 8.50 7.77 4.33
CA THR A 16 7.16 8.31 4.63
C THR A 16 7.00 9.72 4.09
N GLU A 17 7.96 10.62 4.33
CA GLU A 17 7.89 12.00 3.84
C GLU A 17 7.91 12.05 2.31
N GLN A 18 8.71 11.19 1.67
CA GLN A 18 8.72 11.06 0.21
C GLN A 18 7.39 10.53 -0.33
N ALA A 19 6.81 9.49 0.29
CA ALA A 19 5.51 8.95 -0.10
C ALA A 19 4.39 10.00 0.02
N LEU A 20 4.39 10.79 1.09
CA LEU A 20 3.42 11.86 1.30
C LEU A 20 3.57 13.00 0.28
N ALA A 21 4.81 13.37 -0.06
CA ALA A 21 5.06 14.36 -1.11
C ALA A 21 4.55 13.87 -2.49
N LEU A 22 4.81 12.60 -2.83
CA LEU A 22 4.32 11.98 -4.07
C LEU A 22 2.78 11.87 -4.07
N PHE A 23 2.18 11.52 -2.93
CA PHE A 23 0.72 11.51 -2.76
C PHE A 23 0.12 12.88 -3.06
N GLN A 24 0.63 13.94 -2.42
CA GLN A 24 0.15 15.30 -2.65
C GLN A 24 0.34 15.74 -4.12
N ALA A 25 1.51 15.47 -4.71
CA ALA A 25 1.80 15.81 -6.10
C ALA A 25 0.89 15.06 -7.09
N SER A 26 0.44 13.85 -6.74
CA SER A 26 -0.43 13.05 -7.60
C SER A 26 -1.84 13.64 -7.74
N GLY A 27 -2.30 14.46 -6.78
CA GLY A 27 -3.68 14.93 -6.70
C GLY A 27 -4.70 13.86 -6.32
N ALA A 28 -4.26 12.69 -5.85
CA ALA A 28 -5.15 11.68 -5.29
C ALA A 28 -5.82 12.21 -4.01
N GLN A 29 -7.07 11.80 -3.78
CA GLN A 29 -7.85 12.24 -2.61
C GLN A 29 -7.82 11.21 -1.46
N SER A 30 -7.35 10.00 -1.74
CA SER A 30 -7.29 8.92 -0.77
C SER A 30 -5.94 8.23 -0.82
N LEU A 31 -5.32 8.10 0.36
CA LEU A 31 -4.08 7.39 0.61
C LEU A 31 -4.41 6.02 1.19
N ILE A 32 -4.06 4.97 0.45
CA ILE A 32 -4.27 3.59 0.85
C ILE A 32 -2.97 3.05 1.45
N LEU A 33 -3.00 2.68 2.74
CA LEU A 33 -1.87 2.07 3.44
C LEU A 33 -2.09 0.56 3.58
N LEU A 34 -1.22 -0.24 2.96
CA LEU A 34 -1.35 -1.69 2.92
C LEU A 34 -0.65 -2.42 4.07
N GLY A 35 -0.36 -1.73 5.19
CA GLY A 35 0.19 -2.33 6.41
C GLY A 35 1.72 -2.25 6.52
N ASP A 36 2.22 -2.71 7.67
CA ASP A 36 3.61 -2.64 8.13
C ASP A 36 4.09 -1.17 8.17
N VAL A 37 3.39 -0.38 8.99
CA VAL A 37 3.47 1.09 8.99
C VAL A 37 4.63 1.59 9.85
N LEU A 38 4.68 1.18 11.11
CA LEU A 38 5.56 1.76 12.13
C LEU A 38 6.71 0.84 12.53
N ASN A 39 6.42 -0.44 12.78
CA ASN A 39 7.41 -1.41 13.21
C ASN A 39 8.30 -1.85 12.03
N HIS A 40 9.63 -1.81 12.22
CA HIS A 40 10.56 -2.25 11.16
C HIS A 40 10.48 -3.75 10.85
N GLY A 41 9.94 -4.55 11.78
CA GLY A 41 9.86 -6.00 11.63
C GLY A 41 11.15 -6.70 12.07
N PRO A 42 11.10 -7.69 12.97
CA PRO A 42 12.29 -8.34 13.55
C PRO A 42 13.22 -9.03 12.54
N ARG A 43 12.73 -9.30 11.32
CA ARG A 43 13.48 -9.97 10.25
C ARG A 43 14.17 -9.00 9.29
N ASN A 44 13.87 -7.71 9.41
CA ASN A 44 14.46 -6.67 8.57
C ASN A 44 15.55 -5.91 9.36
N PRO A 45 16.55 -5.33 8.68
CA PRO A 45 17.44 -4.37 9.32
C PRO A 45 16.66 -3.14 9.80
N ILE A 46 17.26 -2.34 10.67
CA ILE A 46 16.71 -1.02 11.01
C ILE A 46 16.78 -0.15 9.74
N PRO A 47 15.67 0.41 9.25
CA PRO A 47 15.67 1.21 8.04
C PRO A 47 16.36 2.56 8.25
N GLU A 48 16.77 3.18 7.15
CA GLU A 48 17.27 4.55 7.18
C GLU A 48 16.21 5.49 7.77
N GLY A 49 16.65 6.34 8.70
CA GLY A 49 15.78 7.30 9.37
C GLY A 49 14.63 6.67 10.15
N TYR A 50 14.81 5.46 10.69
CA TYR A 50 13.81 4.78 11.53
C TYR A 50 13.36 5.67 12.69
N ASN A 51 12.12 6.15 12.64
CA ASN A 51 11.53 7.02 13.66
C ASN A 51 9.99 6.84 13.68
N PRO A 52 9.48 5.75 14.29
CA PRO A 52 8.05 5.47 14.31
C PRO A 52 7.17 6.59 14.90
N PRO A 53 7.55 7.26 16.00
CA PRO A 53 6.77 8.40 16.52
C PRO A 53 6.62 9.54 15.50
N ALA A 54 7.69 9.90 14.79
CA ALA A 54 7.62 10.95 13.78
C ALA A 54 6.82 10.51 12.55
N VAL A 55 6.93 9.24 12.13
CA VAL A 55 6.08 8.67 11.06
C VAL A 55 4.60 8.78 11.43
N ALA A 56 4.24 8.40 12.66
CA ALA A 56 2.86 8.53 13.14
C ALA A 56 2.38 9.99 13.12
N GLU A 57 3.20 10.93 13.60
CA GLU A 57 2.90 12.36 13.53
C GLU A 57 2.65 12.84 12.09
N ARG A 58 3.50 12.45 11.13
CA ARG A 58 3.34 12.82 9.71
C ARG A 58 2.04 12.24 9.13
N LEU A 59 1.76 10.96 9.35
CA LEU A 59 0.57 10.30 8.82
C LEU A 59 -0.73 10.85 9.44
N ASN A 60 -0.71 11.23 10.72
CA ASN A 60 -1.88 11.78 11.41
C ASN A 60 -2.39 13.09 10.79
N HIS A 61 -1.52 13.88 10.14
CA HIS A 61 -1.95 15.07 9.38
C HIS A 61 -2.86 14.73 8.18
N PHE A 62 -2.88 13.47 7.75
CA PHE A 62 -3.67 12.96 6.63
C PHE A 62 -4.74 11.96 7.07
N ALA A 63 -5.06 11.85 8.37
CA ALA A 63 -5.93 10.81 8.92
C ALA A 63 -7.29 10.69 8.20
N GLU A 64 -7.90 11.81 7.83
CA GLU A 64 -9.20 11.84 7.12
C GLU A 64 -9.13 11.33 5.66
N GLN A 65 -7.94 11.23 5.09
CA GLN A 65 -7.69 10.78 3.72
C GLN A 65 -7.18 9.33 3.66
N ILE A 66 -6.94 8.69 4.81
CA ILE A 66 -6.29 7.38 4.88
C ILE A 66 -7.32 6.25 4.99
N ILE A 67 -7.13 5.22 4.17
CA ILE A 67 -7.72 3.89 4.37
C ILE A 67 -6.56 2.92 4.59
N ALA A 68 -6.52 2.25 5.73
CA ALA A 68 -5.43 1.35 6.08
C ALA A 68 -5.91 -0.07 6.38
N VAL A 69 -5.02 -1.04 6.17
CA VAL A 69 -5.19 -2.45 6.57
C VAL A 69 -3.97 -2.91 7.35
N ARG A 70 -4.17 -3.89 8.23
CA ARG A 70 -3.16 -4.34 9.19
C ARG A 70 -2.08 -5.16 8.50
N GLY A 71 -0.83 -4.80 8.73
CA GLY A 71 0.34 -5.60 8.41
C GLY A 71 0.63 -6.68 9.45
N ASN A 72 1.60 -7.56 9.18
CA ASN A 72 2.02 -8.57 10.15
C ASN A 72 2.99 -8.04 11.21
N CYS A 73 3.59 -6.88 10.99
CA CYS A 73 4.45 -6.19 11.96
C CYS A 73 3.67 -5.17 12.80
N ASP A 74 2.46 -4.82 12.39
CA ASP A 74 1.59 -3.86 13.08
C ASP A 74 0.95 -4.47 14.34
N SER A 75 0.76 -3.63 15.35
CA SER A 75 0.32 -4.03 16.68
C SER A 75 -0.59 -2.97 17.34
N GLU A 76 -1.17 -3.31 18.49
CA GLU A 76 -2.06 -2.40 19.23
C GLU A 76 -1.36 -1.10 19.65
N VAL A 77 -0.06 -1.14 19.96
CA VAL A 77 0.69 0.08 20.30
C VAL A 77 0.85 1.01 19.10
N ASP A 78 0.93 0.46 17.88
CA ASP A 78 0.98 1.28 16.67
C ASP A 78 -0.35 1.99 16.44
N GLN A 79 -1.46 1.27 16.61
CA GLN A 79 -2.80 1.85 16.54
C GLN A 79 -3.03 2.95 17.61
N MET A 80 -2.42 2.85 18.79
CA MET A 80 -2.50 3.90 19.82
C MET A 80 -1.81 5.21 19.40
N LEU A 81 -0.86 5.17 18.46
CA LEU A 81 -0.17 6.35 17.92
C LEU A 81 -0.88 6.96 16.70
N LEU A 82 -1.60 6.12 15.94
CA LEU A 82 -2.25 6.51 14.69
C LEU A 82 -3.71 6.94 14.93
N GLN A 83 -4.10 8.08 14.37
CA GLN A 83 -5.42 8.69 14.52
C GLN A 83 -6.43 8.22 13.45
N PHE A 84 -6.14 7.11 12.78
CA PHE A 84 -7.00 6.47 11.80
C PHE A 84 -7.03 4.95 12.04
N PRO A 85 -8.12 4.24 11.67
CA PRO A 85 -8.20 2.80 11.84
C PRO A 85 -7.23 2.07 10.90
N MET A 86 -6.42 1.17 11.45
CA MET A 86 -5.46 0.36 10.68
C MET A 86 -5.44 -1.12 11.05
N MET A 87 -6.15 -1.53 12.11
CA MET A 87 -6.12 -2.92 12.61
C MET A 87 -7.01 -3.91 11.83
N SER A 88 -7.72 -3.47 10.79
CA SER A 88 -8.57 -4.33 9.96
C SER A 88 -7.73 -5.27 9.08
N ASP A 89 -8.05 -6.56 9.05
CA ASP A 89 -7.35 -7.57 8.21
C ASP A 89 -7.48 -7.28 6.70
N TYR A 90 -8.58 -6.61 6.32
CA TYR A 90 -8.86 -6.20 4.95
C TYR A 90 -9.82 -5.01 4.91
N ALA A 91 -9.91 -4.36 3.75
CA ALA A 91 -10.91 -3.36 3.44
C ALA A 91 -11.45 -3.56 2.02
N TRP A 92 -12.72 -3.22 1.80
CA TRP A 92 -13.34 -3.18 0.48
C TRP A 92 -13.46 -1.74 0.01
N VAL A 93 -13.04 -1.48 -1.23
CA VAL A 93 -13.30 -0.21 -1.91
C VAL A 93 -14.12 -0.49 -3.17
N LEU A 94 -15.29 0.15 -3.28
CA LEU A 94 -16.14 0.08 -4.47
C LEU A 94 -15.82 1.28 -5.37
N LEU A 95 -15.34 1.01 -6.58
CA LEU A 95 -15.12 2.04 -7.59
C LEU A 95 -16.44 2.50 -8.20
N SER A 96 -16.43 3.70 -8.78
CA SER A 96 -17.58 4.24 -9.53
C SER A 96 -18.00 3.40 -10.74
N SER A 97 -17.09 2.57 -11.28
CA SER A 97 -17.40 1.58 -12.33
C SER A 97 -18.23 0.40 -11.82
N GLY A 98 -18.40 0.26 -10.50
CA GLY A 98 -19.00 -0.90 -9.85
C GLY A 98 -18.00 -2.02 -9.55
N GLN A 99 -16.75 -1.93 -10.01
CA GLN A 99 -15.66 -2.86 -9.70
C GLN A 99 -15.20 -2.72 -8.24
N ARG A 100 -14.73 -3.80 -7.62
CA ARG A 100 -14.27 -3.81 -6.21
C ARG A 100 -12.78 -4.06 -6.09
N LEU A 101 -12.16 -3.36 -5.15
CA LEU A 101 -10.80 -3.63 -4.69
C LEU A 101 -10.89 -4.30 -3.32
N PHE A 102 -10.27 -5.46 -3.19
CA PHE A 102 -9.98 -6.11 -1.93
C PHE A 102 -8.58 -5.69 -1.48
N LEU A 103 -8.51 -4.86 -0.45
CA LEU A 103 -7.26 -4.39 0.14
C LEU A 103 -6.88 -5.30 1.30
N THR A 104 -5.64 -5.77 1.34
CA THR A 104 -5.10 -6.58 2.46
C THR A 104 -3.58 -6.44 2.49
N HIS A 105 -2.91 -6.83 3.57
CA HIS A 105 -1.46 -6.73 3.60
C HIS A 105 -0.75 -7.80 2.75
N GLY A 106 -1.23 -9.04 2.72
CA GLY A 106 -0.58 -10.13 1.97
C GLY A 106 -0.33 -11.39 2.80
N HIS A 107 -0.11 -11.24 4.11
CA HIS A 107 0.15 -12.37 5.01
C HIS A 107 -1.06 -13.29 5.22
N LEU A 108 -2.30 -12.78 5.03
CA LEU A 108 -3.54 -13.55 5.18
C LEU A 108 -4.10 -14.02 3.83
N TYR A 109 -4.14 -13.11 2.86
CA TYR A 109 -4.62 -13.31 1.49
C TYR A 109 -3.61 -12.71 0.51
N HIS A 110 -3.30 -13.42 -0.57
CA HIS A 110 -2.32 -13.07 -1.60
C HIS A 110 -2.63 -13.86 -2.87
N SER A 111 -1.80 -13.73 -3.91
CA SER A 111 -1.99 -14.39 -5.22
C SER A 111 -2.30 -15.90 -5.15
N ASP A 112 -1.62 -16.62 -4.25
CA ASP A 112 -1.82 -18.08 -4.08
C ASP A 112 -2.94 -18.45 -3.08
N LYS A 113 -3.51 -17.46 -2.40
CA LYS A 113 -4.58 -17.63 -1.41
C LYS A 113 -5.58 -16.49 -1.52
N LEU A 114 -6.37 -16.53 -2.58
CA LEU A 114 -7.36 -15.51 -2.89
C LEU A 114 -8.57 -15.56 -1.92
N PRO A 115 -9.14 -14.41 -1.55
CA PRO A 115 -10.46 -14.35 -0.91
C PRO A 115 -11.56 -14.62 -1.97
N PRO A 116 -12.85 -14.72 -1.57
CA PRO A 116 -13.95 -14.79 -2.52
C PRO A 116 -14.06 -13.52 -3.38
N LEU A 117 -13.54 -13.59 -4.61
CA LEU A 117 -13.57 -12.52 -5.62
C LEU A 117 -14.46 -12.94 -6.79
N ARG A 118 -15.12 -11.97 -7.43
CA ARG A 118 -15.78 -12.19 -8.73
C ARG A 118 -14.83 -11.81 -9.86
N GLU A 119 -15.20 -12.19 -11.08
CA GLU A 119 -14.48 -11.76 -12.28
C GLU A 119 -14.35 -10.23 -12.33
N GLY A 120 -13.14 -9.78 -12.64
CA GLY A 120 -12.77 -8.37 -12.73
C GLY A 120 -12.48 -7.71 -11.39
N ASP A 121 -12.74 -8.32 -10.22
CA ASP A 121 -12.29 -7.70 -8.96
C ASP A 121 -10.76 -7.66 -8.87
N VAL A 122 -10.25 -6.73 -8.06
CA VAL A 122 -8.81 -6.49 -7.87
C VAL A 122 -8.41 -6.89 -6.46
N LEU A 123 -7.42 -7.76 -6.31
CA LEU A 123 -6.68 -7.94 -5.06
C LEU A 123 -5.52 -6.95 -5.04
N VAL A 124 -5.47 -6.10 -4.01
CA VAL A 124 -4.34 -5.18 -3.78
C VAL A 124 -3.68 -5.55 -2.46
N HIS A 125 -2.38 -5.86 -2.51
CA HIS A 125 -1.62 -6.25 -1.31
C HIS A 125 -0.17 -5.78 -1.31
N GLY A 126 0.47 -5.82 -0.15
CA GLY A 126 1.90 -5.53 0.09
C GLY A 126 2.69 -6.78 0.45
N HIS A 127 3.47 -6.73 1.54
CA HIS A 127 4.15 -7.83 2.25
C HIS A 127 5.35 -8.47 1.52
N THR A 128 5.23 -8.72 0.22
CA THR A 128 6.32 -9.33 -0.56
C THR A 128 7.41 -8.34 -0.94
N HIS A 129 7.08 -7.04 -0.91
CA HIS A 129 7.92 -5.91 -1.35
C HIS A 129 8.30 -5.97 -2.83
N ILE A 130 7.50 -6.68 -3.64
CA ILE A 130 7.73 -6.86 -5.08
C ILE A 130 6.57 -6.19 -5.84
N PRO A 131 6.86 -5.23 -6.73
CA PRO A 131 5.83 -4.55 -7.51
C PRO A 131 5.13 -5.53 -8.46
N VAL A 132 3.80 -5.48 -8.52
CA VAL A 132 2.96 -6.33 -9.37
C VAL A 132 1.78 -5.51 -9.89
N ALA A 133 1.41 -5.70 -11.16
CA ALA A 133 0.15 -5.22 -11.73
C ALA A 133 -0.19 -6.09 -12.94
N GLU A 134 -0.97 -7.17 -12.73
CA GLU A 134 -1.25 -8.16 -13.78
C GLU A 134 -2.60 -8.86 -13.60
N ARG A 135 -3.04 -9.57 -14.65
CA ARG A 135 -4.24 -10.42 -14.61
C ARG A 135 -3.85 -11.84 -14.24
N VAL A 136 -4.51 -12.40 -13.23
CA VAL A 136 -4.37 -13.81 -12.85
C VAL A 136 -5.73 -14.48 -12.95
N GLY A 137 -5.93 -15.21 -14.04
CA GLY A 137 -7.22 -15.82 -14.36
C GLY A 137 -8.34 -14.78 -14.51
N ALA A 138 -9.32 -14.84 -13.63
CA ALA A 138 -10.50 -13.96 -13.67
C ALA A 138 -10.32 -12.64 -12.90
N VAL A 139 -9.25 -12.47 -12.13
CA VAL A 139 -9.05 -11.30 -11.24
C VAL A 139 -7.77 -10.55 -11.60
N TRP A 140 -7.67 -9.32 -11.09
CA TRP A 140 -6.44 -8.52 -11.17
C TRP A 140 -5.70 -8.57 -9.85
N ILE A 141 -4.37 -8.61 -9.92
CA ILE A 141 -3.48 -8.54 -8.75
C ILE A 141 -2.62 -7.28 -8.87
N ALA A 142 -2.53 -6.53 -7.78
CA ALA A 142 -1.66 -5.37 -7.68
C ALA A 142 -0.88 -5.37 -6.37
N ASN A 143 0.38 -4.98 -6.45
CA ASN A 143 1.26 -4.75 -5.31
C ASN A 143 2.12 -3.51 -5.57
N PRO A 144 2.05 -2.46 -4.73
CA PRO A 144 2.80 -1.23 -4.97
C PRO A 144 4.31 -1.38 -4.71
N GLY A 145 4.78 -2.56 -4.28
CA GLY A 145 6.13 -2.77 -3.78
C GLY A 145 6.28 -2.24 -2.36
N SER A 146 7.51 -1.86 -1.99
CA SER A 146 7.81 -1.26 -0.69
C SER A 146 8.52 0.06 -0.89
N MET A 147 8.16 1.07 -0.10
CA MET A 147 8.86 2.36 -0.05
C MET A 147 10.19 2.27 0.71
N THR A 148 10.37 1.26 1.58
CA THR A 148 11.50 1.19 2.51
C THR A 148 12.43 0.01 2.23
N PHE A 149 11.89 -1.16 1.89
CA PHE A 149 12.66 -2.39 1.69
C PHE A 149 12.31 -3.07 0.36
N PRO A 150 12.48 -2.42 -0.81
CA PRO A 150 12.17 -3.06 -2.07
C PRO A 150 12.99 -4.36 -2.26
N ARG A 151 12.39 -5.37 -2.88
CA ARG A 151 13.02 -6.66 -3.15
C ARG A 151 13.06 -6.94 -4.66
N GLY A 152 13.81 -7.95 -5.09
CA GLY A 152 13.85 -8.36 -6.50
C GLY A 152 14.56 -7.38 -7.44
N ASN A 153 15.51 -6.59 -6.93
CA ASN A 153 16.23 -5.52 -7.66
C ASN A 153 15.34 -4.36 -8.13
N TYR A 154 14.15 -4.20 -7.54
CA TYR A 154 13.31 -3.03 -7.77
C TYR A 154 13.73 -1.83 -6.91
N GLN A 155 13.34 -0.64 -7.36
CA GLN A 155 13.49 0.61 -6.61
C GLN A 155 12.33 0.79 -5.62
N PRO A 156 12.45 1.67 -4.60
CA PRO A 156 11.31 2.10 -3.81
C PRO A 156 10.16 2.56 -4.69
N SER A 157 8.94 2.12 -4.38
CA SER A 157 7.80 2.32 -5.27
C SER A 157 6.48 2.48 -4.53
N TYR A 158 5.51 3.05 -5.25
CA TYR A 158 4.15 3.28 -4.82
C TYR A 158 3.17 2.88 -5.94
N GLY A 159 1.89 2.74 -5.59
CA GLY A 159 0.82 2.45 -6.55
C GLY A 159 -0.04 3.68 -6.84
N LEU A 160 -0.55 3.77 -8.06
CA LEU A 160 -1.52 4.78 -8.47
C LEU A 160 -2.61 4.13 -9.34
N LEU A 161 -3.86 4.28 -8.91
CA LEU A 161 -5.03 3.93 -9.72
C LEU A 161 -5.69 5.22 -10.22
N GLU A 162 -5.72 5.38 -11.53
CA GLU A 162 -6.36 6.51 -12.20
C GLU A 162 -7.00 6.03 -13.52
N GLU A 163 -8.25 6.43 -13.77
CA GLU A 163 -8.97 6.09 -15.01
C GLU A 163 -9.01 4.60 -15.35
N GLY A 164 -9.08 3.74 -14.32
CA GLY A 164 -9.11 2.28 -14.50
C GLY A 164 -7.74 1.67 -14.82
N VAL A 165 -6.66 2.43 -14.73
CA VAL A 165 -5.29 1.93 -14.92
C VAL A 165 -4.58 1.90 -13.58
N MET A 166 -4.18 0.70 -13.15
CA MET A 166 -3.33 0.50 -11.98
C MET A 166 -1.86 0.52 -12.43
N LYS A 167 -1.08 1.45 -11.88
CA LYS A 167 0.36 1.59 -12.12
C LYS A 167 1.12 1.40 -10.82
N VAL A 168 2.28 0.75 -10.90
CA VAL A 168 3.30 0.75 -9.85
C VAL A 168 4.47 1.55 -10.38
N ILE A 169 4.85 2.59 -9.65
CA ILE A 169 5.77 3.64 -10.11
C ILE A 169 6.91 3.74 -9.09
N SER A 170 8.15 3.76 -9.56
CA SER A 170 9.29 4.05 -8.70
C SER A 170 9.26 5.50 -8.22
N VAL A 171 10.01 5.80 -7.15
CA VAL A 171 10.15 7.17 -6.67
C VAL A 171 10.86 8.10 -7.68
N GLU A 172 11.59 7.54 -8.64
CA GLU A 172 12.19 8.25 -9.78
C GLU A 172 11.21 8.48 -10.95
N GLY A 173 9.99 7.92 -10.87
CA GLY A 173 8.94 8.08 -11.88
C GLY A 173 8.92 7.00 -12.96
N GLU A 174 9.70 5.93 -12.84
CA GLU A 174 9.67 4.80 -13.77
C GLU A 174 8.44 3.92 -13.52
N ILE A 175 7.74 3.51 -14.57
CA ILE A 175 6.62 2.55 -14.44
C ILE A 175 7.20 1.14 -14.34
N LEU A 176 7.15 0.55 -13.14
CA LEU A 176 7.66 -0.79 -12.86
C LEU A 176 6.67 -1.89 -13.26
N ALA A 177 5.36 -1.62 -13.13
CA ALA A 177 4.28 -2.51 -13.55
C ALA A 177 3.03 -1.69 -13.89
N CYS A 178 2.19 -2.19 -14.81
CA CYS A 178 0.96 -1.51 -15.20
C CYS A 178 -0.09 -2.49 -15.76
N CYS A 179 -1.35 -2.35 -15.35
CA CYS A 179 -2.47 -3.07 -15.96
C CYS A 179 -3.71 -2.17 -16.09
N ASN A 180 -4.52 -2.45 -17.12
CA ASN A 180 -5.83 -1.83 -17.28
C ASN A 180 -6.89 -2.74 -16.65
N ILE A 181 -7.49 -2.27 -15.56
CA ILE A 181 -8.50 -3.02 -14.80
C ILE A 181 -9.93 -2.70 -15.28
N ALA A 182 -10.13 -1.70 -16.13
CA ALA A 182 -11.45 -1.33 -16.65
C ALA A 182 -12.06 -2.39 -17.58
#